data_AF-A0A3P8M1Y8-F1
#
_entry.id   AF-A0A3P8M1Y8-F1
#
_cell.length_a   1.000
_cell.length_b   1.000
_cell.length_c   1.000
_cell.angle_alpha   90.00
_cell.angle_beta   90.00
_cell.angle_gamma   90.00
#
_symmetry.space_group_name_H-M   'P 1'
#
loop_
_entity.id
_entity.type
_entity.pdbx_description
1 polymer ?
#
loop_
_entity_poly.entity_id
_entity_poly.type
_entity_poly.pdbx_seq_one_letter_code
_entity_poly.pdbx_strand_id
1 'polypeptide(L)'
;MSDTNMARPADIVSPIAHQCLPDNITPQDARDAGRFGHDKPTPENTIVLLVDHQIGLMAGARDVTSLAELKSNVVGLARVAKALNIPVLITSSNAQWQNGDTLPDIKALFPDTPIYRRTGIINAYEDPTFRQAFEDVVSRTDVGMSSLPG
;
A
#
# COMPACT_ATOMS: atom_id res chain seq x y z
N MET A 1 10.73 -50.39 -27.33
CA MET A 1 10.14 -49.10 -26.89
C MET A 1 11.28 -48.29 -26.29
N SER A 2 11.63 -47.17 -26.93
CA SER A 2 12.72 -46.28 -26.49
C SER A 2 12.17 -45.22 -25.55
N ASP A 3 12.46 -45.34 -24.25
CA ASP A 3 12.13 -44.31 -23.27
C ASP A 3 13.11 -43.13 -23.44
N THR A 4 12.67 -42.12 -24.18
CA THR A 4 13.31 -40.79 -24.21
C THR A 4 13.10 -40.13 -22.86
N ASN A 5 14.02 -40.38 -21.93
CA ASN A 5 14.12 -39.67 -20.67
C ASN A 5 14.62 -38.24 -20.95
N MET A 6 13.72 -37.33 -21.32
CA MET A 6 14.04 -35.92 -21.48
C MET A 6 14.30 -35.31 -20.10
N ALA A 7 15.59 -35.14 -19.77
CA ALA A 7 16.01 -34.45 -18.56
C ALA A 7 15.46 -33.02 -18.53
N ARG A 8 15.04 -32.55 -17.34
CA ARG A 8 14.55 -31.18 -17.13
C ARG A 8 15.63 -30.17 -17.60
N PRO A 9 15.26 -29.12 -18.35
CA PRO A 9 16.19 -28.06 -18.73
C PRO A 9 16.82 -27.38 -17.51
N ALA A 10 18.04 -26.86 -17.67
CA ALA A 10 18.70 -26.06 -16.64
C ALA A 10 17.95 -24.75 -16.38
N ASP A 11 17.96 -24.28 -15.13
CA ASP A 11 17.36 -23.00 -14.76
C ASP A 11 18.19 -21.84 -15.33
N ILE A 12 17.51 -20.83 -15.86
CA ILE A 12 18.12 -19.59 -16.34
C ILE A 12 17.99 -18.55 -15.23
N VAL A 13 19.12 -18.07 -14.71
CA VAL A 13 19.19 -17.04 -13.65
C VAL A 13 19.57 -15.71 -14.29
N SER A 14 18.74 -14.68 -14.08
CA SER A 14 19.02 -13.33 -14.56
C SER A 14 20.22 -12.70 -13.83
N PRO A 15 21.06 -11.88 -14.50
CA PRO A 15 22.12 -11.11 -13.86
C PRO A 15 21.61 -10.18 -12.75
N ILE A 16 22.41 -10.01 -11.70
CA ILE A 16 22.11 -9.08 -10.58
C ILE A 16 22.05 -7.61 -10.99
N ALA A 17 22.59 -7.28 -12.18
CA ALA A 17 22.57 -5.93 -12.73
C ALA A 17 21.27 -5.60 -13.49
N HIS A 18 20.40 -6.58 -13.76
CA HIS A 18 19.13 -6.32 -14.42
C HIS A 18 18.24 -5.42 -13.55
N GLN A 19 17.67 -4.40 -14.18
CA GLN A 19 16.76 -3.46 -13.55
C GLN A 19 15.34 -3.64 -14.12
N CYS A 20 14.35 -3.09 -13.44
CA CYS A 20 13.00 -3.01 -13.97
C CYS A 20 13.02 -2.21 -15.28
N LEU A 21 12.41 -2.76 -16.33
CA LEU A 21 12.19 -2.03 -17.57
C LEU A 21 11.06 -1.01 -17.37
N PRO A 22 11.11 0.14 -18.05
CA PRO A 22 10.01 1.11 -18.06
C PRO A 22 8.80 0.51 -18.79
N ASP A 23 7.65 1.15 -18.62
CA ASP A 23 6.45 0.79 -19.37
C ASP A 23 6.66 1.02 -20.87
N ASN A 24 6.18 0.10 -21.70
CA ASN A 24 6.31 0.19 -23.16
C ASN A 24 5.54 1.37 -23.77
N ILE A 25 4.56 1.91 -23.03
CA ILE A 25 3.71 3.05 -23.42
C ILE A 25 3.60 3.93 -22.19
N THR A 26 3.86 5.24 -22.34
CA THR A 26 3.72 6.16 -21.21
C THR A 26 2.25 6.34 -20.82
N PRO A 27 1.93 6.73 -19.57
CA PRO A 27 0.56 7.07 -19.20
C PRO A 27 -0.04 8.17 -20.07
N GLN A 28 0.78 9.12 -20.53
CA GLN A 28 0.33 10.20 -21.41
C GLN A 28 -0.08 9.66 -22.79
N ASP A 29 0.77 8.86 -23.43
CA ASP A 29 0.45 8.23 -24.72
C ASP A 29 -0.79 7.32 -24.61
N ALA A 30 -0.95 6.63 -23.48
CA ALA A 30 -2.14 5.83 -23.22
C ALA A 30 -3.40 6.70 -23.14
N ARG A 31 -3.35 7.85 -22.44
CA ARG A 31 -4.45 8.82 -22.35
C ARG A 31 -4.79 9.42 -23.71
N ASP A 32 -3.79 9.79 -24.48
CA ASP A 32 -3.96 10.36 -25.82
C ASP A 32 -4.61 9.35 -26.79
N ALA A 33 -4.36 8.05 -26.57
CA ALA A 33 -5.03 6.95 -27.26
C ALA A 33 -6.42 6.58 -26.69
N GLY A 34 -6.97 7.37 -25.76
CA GLY A 34 -8.28 7.13 -25.15
C GLY A 34 -8.30 5.99 -24.13
N ARG A 35 -7.15 5.61 -23.57
CA ARG A 35 -7.01 4.56 -22.54
C ARG A 35 -6.69 5.19 -21.18
N PHE A 36 -7.09 4.51 -20.11
CA PHE A 36 -6.65 4.87 -18.77
C PHE A 36 -5.30 4.21 -18.49
N GLY A 37 -4.22 4.98 -18.61
CA GLY A 37 -2.86 4.58 -18.24
C GLY A 37 -2.48 5.06 -16.84
N HIS A 38 -1.90 4.17 -16.05
CA HIS A 38 -1.29 4.47 -14.76
C HIS A 38 0.16 4.02 -14.81
N ASP A 39 1.05 4.78 -14.17
CA ASP A 39 2.41 4.32 -13.93
C ASP A 39 2.38 3.06 -13.05
N LYS A 40 3.32 2.15 -13.31
CA LYS A 40 3.59 1.04 -12.41
C LYS A 40 3.86 1.58 -10.98
N PRO A 41 3.19 1.04 -9.95
CA PRO A 41 3.51 1.41 -8.58
C PRO A 41 4.92 0.92 -8.21
N THR A 42 5.71 1.86 -7.69
CA THR A 42 7.05 1.71 -7.17
C THR A 42 7.06 2.20 -5.73
N PRO A 43 8.05 1.80 -4.90
CA PRO A 43 8.21 2.37 -3.57
C PRO A 43 8.27 3.91 -3.56
N GLU A 44 8.82 4.50 -4.62
CA GLU A 44 9.05 5.94 -4.75
C GLU A 44 7.80 6.74 -5.16
N ASN A 45 6.81 6.11 -5.81
CA ASN A 45 5.58 6.77 -6.27
C ASN A 45 4.31 6.32 -5.52
N THR A 46 4.47 5.56 -4.43
CA THR A 46 3.36 4.95 -3.69
C THR A 46 3.27 5.53 -2.27
N ILE A 47 2.05 5.61 -1.74
CA ILE A 47 1.76 5.88 -0.33
C ILE A 47 0.77 4.81 0.13
N VAL A 48 0.91 4.34 1.37
CA VAL A 48 -0.05 3.40 1.98
C VAL A 48 -0.89 4.12 3.04
N LEU A 49 -2.21 4.02 2.89
CA LEU A 49 -3.18 4.56 3.85
C LEU A 49 -3.83 3.39 4.60
N LEU A 50 -3.64 3.35 5.92
CA LEU A 50 -4.25 2.38 6.81
C LEU A 50 -5.46 3.03 7.50
N VAL A 51 -6.65 2.77 6.96
CA VAL A 51 -7.90 3.42 7.39
C VAL A 51 -8.71 2.45 8.24
N ASP A 52 -8.99 2.85 9.48
CA ASP A 52 -9.98 2.23 10.37
C ASP A 52 -9.75 0.74 10.66
N HIS A 53 -8.49 0.27 10.63
CA HIS A 53 -8.09 -1.06 11.10
C HIS A 53 -8.10 -1.13 12.64
N GLN A 54 -9.31 -1.11 13.20
CA GLN A 54 -9.59 -1.08 14.63
C GLN A 54 -10.18 -2.40 15.11
N ILE A 55 -9.90 -2.76 16.38
CA ILE A 55 -10.29 -4.06 16.96
C ILE A 55 -11.81 -4.28 16.88
N GLY A 56 -12.60 -3.29 17.29
CA GLY A 56 -14.05 -3.39 17.33
C GLY A 56 -14.69 -3.42 15.94
N LEU A 57 -14.20 -2.59 15.01
CA LEU A 57 -14.69 -2.60 13.62
C LEU A 57 -14.39 -3.92 12.91
N MET A 58 -13.18 -4.45 13.07
CA MET A 58 -12.81 -5.70 12.42
C MET A 58 -13.59 -6.90 12.97
N ALA A 59 -13.95 -6.90 14.25
CA ALA A 59 -14.80 -7.95 14.83
C ALA A 59 -16.19 -8.01 14.19
N GLY A 60 -16.66 -6.91 13.58
CA GLY A 60 -17.92 -6.84 12.85
C GLY A 60 -17.83 -7.32 11.39
N ALA A 61 -16.64 -7.56 10.84
CA ALA A 61 -16.47 -7.95 9.44
C ALA A 61 -17.00 -9.38 9.19
N ARG A 62 -17.85 -9.55 8.17
CA ARG A 62 -18.51 -10.83 7.84
C ARG A 62 -18.14 -11.39 6.46
N ASP A 63 -17.56 -10.58 5.60
CA ASP A 63 -17.24 -10.95 4.22
C ASP A 63 -15.84 -11.58 4.06
N VAL A 64 -15.26 -12.07 5.16
CA VAL A 64 -13.92 -12.67 5.21
C VAL A 64 -13.99 -14.08 5.80
N THR A 65 -13.14 -14.99 5.33
CA THR A 65 -13.10 -16.38 5.84
C THR A 65 -12.81 -16.42 7.33
N SER A 66 -11.93 -15.54 7.81
CA SER A 66 -11.68 -15.36 9.24
C SER A 66 -11.12 -13.98 9.56
N LEU A 67 -11.35 -13.54 10.80
CA LEU A 67 -10.73 -12.33 11.34
C LEU A 67 -9.20 -12.42 11.36
N ALA A 68 -8.66 -13.62 11.59
CA ALA A 68 -7.22 -13.87 11.58
C ALA A 68 -6.61 -13.64 10.19
N GLU A 69 -7.28 -14.09 9.14
CA GLU A 69 -6.86 -13.86 7.75
C GLU A 69 -6.88 -12.36 7.41
N LEU A 70 -7.98 -11.67 7.71
CA LEU A 70 -8.08 -10.23 7.46
C LEU A 70 -6.96 -9.47 8.19
N LYS A 71 -6.73 -9.79 9.46
CA LYS A 71 -5.62 -9.23 10.24
C LYS A 71 -4.26 -9.53 9.59
N SER A 72 -4.03 -10.78 9.17
CA SER A 72 -2.77 -11.19 8.54
C SER A 72 -2.51 -10.41 7.25
N ASN A 73 -3.53 -10.21 6.42
CA ASN A 73 -3.41 -9.47 5.16
C ASN A 73 -3.07 -7.99 5.40
N VAL A 74 -3.77 -7.35 6.34
CA VAL A 74 -3.51 -5.94 6.72
C VAL A 74 -2.09 -5.77 7.29
N VAL A 75 -1.69 -6.65 8.21
CA VAL A 75 -0.35 -6.62 8.81
C VAL A 75 0.72 -6.95 7.76
N GLY A 76 0.44 -7.85 6.81
CA GLY A 76 1.31 -8.15 5.69
C GLY A 76 1.57 -6.93 4.81
N LEU A 77 0.51 -6.22 4.41
CA LEU A 77 0.62 -4.97 3.66
C LEU A 77 1.44 -3.90 4.42
N ALA A 78 1.15 -3.72 5.71
CA ALA A 78 1.90 -2.80 6.57
C ALA A 78 3.40 -3.15 6.65
N ARG A 79 3.74 -4.45 6.72
CA ARG A 79 5.13 -4.91 6.73
C ARG A 79 5.83 -4.65 5.40
N VAL A 80 5.15 -4.84 4.27
CA VAL A 80 5.68 -4.52 2.94
C VAL A 80 5.96 -3.03 2.83
N ALA A 81 5.00 -2.18 3.22
CA ALA A 81 5.17 -0.74 3.21
C ALA A 81 6.40 -0.32 4.04
N LYS A 82 6.53 -0.84 5.26
CA LYS A 82 7.69 -0.59 6.12
C LYS A 82 9.01 -1.07 5.50
N ALA A 83 9.03 -2.28 4.95
CA ALA A 83 10.26 -2.87 4.38
C ALA A 83 10.75 -2.11 3.15
N LEU A 84 9.83 -1.55 2.36
CA LEU A 84 10.13 -0.77 1.16
C LEU A 84 10.29 0.74 1.44
N ASN A 85 10.22 1.16 2.71
CA ASN A 85 10.24 2.57 3.13
C ASN A 85 9.14 3.43 2.46
N ILE A 86 8.01 2.81 2.13
CA ILE A 86 6.85 3.51 1.56
C ILE A 86 6.22 4.36 2.67
N PRO A 87 5.90 5.64 2.43
CA PRO A 87 5.19 6.48 3.40
C PRO A 87 3.86 5.85 3.82
N VAL A 88 3.61 5.82 5.14
CA VAL A 88 2.38 5.28 5.72
C VAL A 88 1.64 6.36 6.51
N LEU A 89 0.34 6.50 6.24
CA LEU A 89 -0.58 7.28 7.07
C LEU A 89 -1.61 6.36 7.71
N ILE A 90 -1.89 6.61 8.99
CA ILE A 90 -2.78 5.76 9.79
C ILE A 90 -3.91 6.62 10.34
N THR A 91 -5.16 6.25 10.09
CA THR A 91 -6.33 6.93 10.66
C THR A 91 -7.28 5.93 11.31
N SER A 92 -8.03 6.40 12.31
CA SER A 92 -9.07 5.63 12.97
C SER A 92 -10.29 6.50 13.22
N SER A 93 -11.47 5.87 13.30
CA SER A 93 -12.75 6.53 13.53
C SER A 93 -13.34 6.13 14.87
N ASN A 94 -13.73 7.11 15.68
CA ASN A 94 -14.42 6.91 16.97
C ASN A 94 -13.73 5.87 17.88
N ALA A 95 -12.40 5.89 17.93
CA ALA A 95 -11.59 4.89 18.62
C ALA A 95 -11.82 4.80 20.14
N GLN A 96 -12.40 5.85 20.72
CA GLN A 96 -12.76 5.94 22.14
C GLN A 96 -14.09 5.22 22.47
N TRP A 97 -14.80 4.74 21.45
CA TRP A 97 -16.14 4.15 21.57
C TRP A 97 -16.16 2.70 21.07
N GLN A 98 -17.27 2.28 20.46
CA GLN A 98 -17.51 0.89 20.03
C GLN A 98 -16.48 0.36 19.01
N ASN A 99 -15.85 1.25 18.24
CA ASN A 99 -14.88 0.85 17.22
C ASN A 99 -13.56 0.34 17.82
N GLY A 100 -13.25 0.72 19.06
CA GLY A 100 -12.02 0.35 19.75
C GLY A 100 -10.75 0.96 19.15
N ASP A 101 -9.60 0.65 19.75
CA ASP A 101 -8.32 1.18 19.30
C ASP A 101 -7.84 0.54 17.98
N THR A 102 -6.92 1.21 17.29
CA THR A 102 -6.18 0.65 16.13
C THR A 102 -5.47 -0.65 16.54
N LEU A 103 -5.38 -1.62 15.63
CA LEU A 103 -4.71 -2.90 15.87
C LEU A 103 -3.33 -2.73 16.54
N PRO A 104 -3.06 -3.46 17.65
CA PRO A 104 -1.77 -3.39 18.34
C PRO A 104 -0.58 -3.69 17.43
N ASP A 105 -0.73 -4.61 16.48
CA ASP A 105 0.30 -5.00 15.53
C ASP A 105 0.70 -3.85 14.60
N ILE A 106 -0.27 -3.03 14.17
CA ILE A 106 0.01 -1.82 13.36
C ILE A 106 0.78 -0.80 14.21
N LYS A 107 0.34 -0.59 15.47
CA LYS A 107 1.03 0.32 16.40
C LYS A 107 2.47 -0.12 16.68
N ALA A 108 2.70 -1.42 16.82
CA ALA A 108 4.03 -1.99 17.02
C ALA A 108 4.92 -1.88 15.77
N LEU A 109 4.34 -1.98 14.57
CA LEU A 109 5.07 -1.77 13.32
C LEU A 109 5.45 -0.30 13.12
N PHE A 110 4.61 0.63 13.55
CA PHE A 110 4.79 2.06 13.34
C PHE A 110 4.74 2.85 14.66
N PRO A 111 5.70 2.64 15.59
CA PRO A 111 5.66 3.26 16.91
C PRO A 111 5.80 4.80 16.85
N ASP A 112 6.51 5.29 15.83
CA ASP A 112 6.80 6.71 15.65
C ASP A 112 5.85 7.39 14.65
N THR A 113 4.84 6.68 14.15
CA THR A 113 3.85 7.23 13.21
C THR A 113 2.60 7.67 13.95
N PRO A 114 2.15 8.93 13.80
CA PRO A 114 0.92 9.40 14.43
C PRO A 114 -0.30 8.68 13.85
N ILE A 115 -1.31 8.47 14.69
CA ILE A 115 -2.63 7.96 14.29
C ILE A 115 -3.60 9.14 14.31
N TYR A 116 -4.14 9.49 13.14
CA TYR A 116 -5.12 10.55 12.98
C TYR A 116 -6.50 10.05 13.43
N ARG A 117 -6.84 10.31 14.69
CA ARG A 117 -8.09 9.86 15.30
C ARG A 117 -9.22 10.84 14.99
N ARG A 118 -10.17 10.38 14.19
CA ARG A 118 -11.36 11.14 13.78
C ARG A 118 -12.50 10.88 14.74
N THR A 119 -13.22 11.92 15.12
CA THR A 119 -14.41 11.82 15.98
C THR A 119 -15.62 12.38 15.21
N GLY A 120 -16.49 11.49 14.75
CA GLY A 120 -17.70 11.84 13.99
C GLY A 120 -17.55 11.95 12.47
N ILE A 121 -16.38 12.31 11.94
CA ILE A 121 -16.15 12.38 10.48
C ILE A 121 -15.89 10.98 9.93
N ILE A 122 -16.76 10.50 9.04
CA ILE A 122 -16.72 9.12 8.48
C ILE A 122 -15.73 9.00 7.33
N ASN A 123 -15.69 9.97 6.42
CA ASN A 123 -14.75 9.98 5.31
C ASN A 123 -13.40 10.53 5.79
N ALA A 124 -12.31 9.76 5.67
CA ALA A 124 -11.00 10.19 6.14
C ALA A 124 -10.52 11.48 5.46
N TYR A 125 -10.83 11.64 4.16
CA TYR A 125 -10.40 12.80 3.39
C TYR A 125 -11.16 14.09 3.73
N GLU A 126 -12.32 13.98 4.39
CA GLU A 126 -13.08 15.14 4.88
C GLU A 126 -12.60 15.64 6.24
N ASP A 127 -11.78 14.86 6.95
CA ASP A 127 -11.12 15.33 8.17
C ASP A 127 -9.98 16.28 7.80
N PRO A 128 -9.99 17.55 8.25
CA PRO A 128 -8.98 18.52 7.86
C PRO A 128 -7.57 18.13 8.29
N THR A 129 -7.44 17.46 9.43
CA THR A 129 -6.14 17.06 9.99
C THR A 129 -5.53 15.93 9.17
N PHE A 130 -6.33 14.91 8.84
CA PHE A 130 -5.89 13.81 7.99
C PHE A 130 -5.62 14.29 6.55
N ARG A 131 -6.48 15.14 6.00
CA ARG A 131 -6.29 15.70 4.66
C ARG A 131 -5.00 16.49 4.53
N GLN A 132 -4.68 17.34 5.50
CA GLN A 132 -3.42 18.08 5.51
C GLN A 132 -2.23 17.12 5.51
N ALA A 133 -2.24 16.11 6.39
CA ALA A 133 -1.17 15.11 6.44
C ALA A 133 -1.05 14.31 5.13
N PHE A 134 -2.16 14.00 4.48
CA PHE A 134 -2.19 13.35 3.17
C PHE A 134 -1.55 14.23 2.08
N GLU A 135 -1.98 15.49 1.96
CA GLU A 135 -1.44 16.44 0.97
C GLU A 135 0.07 16.68 1.20
N ASP A 136 0.50 16.78 2.46
CA ASP A 136 1.92 16.90 2.82
C ASP A 136 2.73 15.68 2.37
N VAL A 137 2.21 14.46 2.57
CA VAL A 137 2.90 13.23 2.13
C VAL A 137 2.94 13.16 0.61
N VAL A 138 1.82 13.42 -0.07
CA VAL A 138 1.73 13.40 -1.55
C VAL A 138 2.74 14.36 -2.17
N SER A 139 2.85 15.58 -1.65
CA SER A 139 3.80 16.57 -2.20
C SER A 139 5.26 16.08 -2.14
N ARG A 140 5.64 15.27 -1.14
CA ARG A 140 7.01 14.73 -1.03
C ARG A 140 7.25 13.54 -1.95
N THR A 141 6.21 12.76 -2.23
CA THR A 141 6.27 11.60 -3.14
C THR A 141 6.28 12.06 -4.60
N ASP A 142 5.58 13.14 -4.93
CA ASP A 142 5.49 13.69 -6.29
C ASP A 142 6.77 14.46 -6.71
N VAL A 143 7.49 15.07 -5.77
CA VAL A 143 8.76 15.79 -6.07
C VAL A 143 9.84 14.86 -6.65
N GLY A 144 9.80 13.55 -6.36
CA GLY A 144 10.67 12.55 -6.98
C GLY A 144 10.42 12.34 -8.49
N MET A 145 9.23 12.72 -9.00
CA MET A 145 8.89 12.59 -10.42
C MET A 145 9.44 13.74 -11.28
N SER A 146 9.69 14.93 -10.72
CA SER A 146 10.21 16.07 -11.52
C SER A 146 11.71 16.00 -11.83
N SER A 147 12.44 15.06 -11.20
CA SER A 147 13.91 14.94 -11.34
C SER A 147 14.39 13.86 -12.32
N LEU A 148 13.48 13.15 -13.01
CA LEU A 148 13.89 12.21 -14.05
C LEU A 148 14.05 12.95 -15.38
N PRO A 149 15.25 12.99 -15.98
CA PRO A 149 15.43 13.58 -17.31
C PRO A 149 14.65 12.75 -18.34
N GLY A 150 13.80 13.44 -19.10
CA GLY A 150 13.18 12.90 -20.31
C GLY A 150 14.17 12.77 -21.47
#